data_AF-A0AAE0DWQ6-F1
#
_entry.id   AF-A0AAE0DWQ6-F1
#
_cell.length_a   1.000
_cell.length_b   1.000
_cell.length_c   1.000
_cell.angle_alpha   90.00
_cell.angle_beta   90.00
_cell.angle_gamma   90.00
#
_symmetry.space_group_name_H-M   'P 1'
#
loop_
_entity.id
_entity.type
_entity.pdbx_description
1 polymer ?
#
loop_
_entity_poly.entity_id
_entity_poly.type
_entity_poly.pdbx_seq_one_letter_code
_entity_poly.pdbx_strand_id
1 'polypeptide(L)' 'MMKDHVWKLLGGYVLEWVVPRVNGQLAVSRAIGDLSYKRYGVISAPEVTDWQSLTANDSYLVAASDGV' A
#
# COMPACT_ATOMS: atom_id res chain seq x y z
N MET A 1 -6.72 -4.79 0.61
CA MET A 1 -5.46 -5.53 0.91
C MET A 1 -5.16 -6.50 -0.23
N MET A 2 -3.92 -6.51 -0.77
CA MET A 2 -3.53 -7.47 -1.80
C MET A 2 -3.58 -8.87 -1.20
N LYS A 3 -4.36 -9.77 -1.81
CA LYS A 3 -4.64 -11.11 -1.25
C LYS A 3 -3.34 -11.90 -1.11
N ASP A 4 -3.16 -12.60 0.02
CA ASP A 4 -1.96 -13.37 0.39
C ASP A 4 -1.42 -14.30 -0.70
N HIS A 5 -2.29 -14.74 -1.60
CA HIS A 5 -1.93 -15.59 -2.73
C HIS A 5 -1.00 -14.90 -3.75
N VAL A 6 -1.02 -13.57 -3.89
CA VAL A 6 -0.23 -12.87 -4.92
C VAL A 6 1.25 -12.79 -4.55
N TRP A 7 1.58 -12.45 -3.29
CA TRP A 7 2.96 -12.39 -2.79
C TRP A 7 3.69 -13.73 -2.91
N LYS A 8 3.00 -14.82 -2.53
CA LYS A 8 3.54 -16.18 -2.57
C LYS A 8 3.97 -16.61 -3.97
N LEU A 9 3.24 -16.20 -5.01
CA LEU A 9 3.56 -16.56 -6.39
C LEU A 9 4.83 -15.86 -6.90
N LEU A 10 5.23 -14.74 -6.30
CA LEU A 10 6.41 -13.95 -6.68
C LEU A 10 7.61 -14.19 -5.74
N GLY A 11 7.55 -15.20 -4.87
CA GLY A 11 8.62 -15.49 -3.91
C GLY A 11 8.75 -14.46 -2.79
N GLY A 12 7.74 -13.59 -2.61
CA GLY A 12 7.62 -12.72 -1.45
C GLY A 12 6.94 -13.42 -0.28
N TYR A 13 7.21 -12.96 0.94
CA TYR A 13 6.53 -13.40 2.15
C TYR A 13 6.22 -12.23 3.07
N VAL A 14 5.25 -12.42 3.96
CA VAL A 14 4.96 -11.46 5.04
C VAL A 14 5.48 -12.06 6.34
N LEU A 15 6.29 -11.29 7.06
CA LEU A 15 6.82 -11.65 8.37
C LEU A 15 6.20 -10.73 9.43
N GLU A 16 5.63 -11.35 10.45
CA GLU A 16 5.07 -10.65 11.61
C GLU A 16 6.20 -10.27 12.58
N TRP A 17 6.32 -8.97 12.87
CA TRP A 17 7.15 -8.43 13.96
C TRP A 17 6.23 -7.70 14.95
N VAL A 18 6.41 -6.39 15.11
CA VAL A 18 5.42 -5.50 15.76
C VAL A 18 4.26 -5.19 14.80
N VAL A 19 4.56 -5.16 13.49
CA VAL A 19 3.59 -5.04 12.40
C VAL A 19 3.99 -5.98 11.25
N PRO A 20 3.06 -6.38 10.37
CA PRO A 20 3.36 -7.23 9.22
C PRO A 20 4.29 -6.50 8.24
N ARG A 21 5.32 -7.20 7.74
CA ARG A 21 6.29 -6.64 6.80
C ARG A 21 6.56 -7.54 5.59
N VAL A 22 6.54 -6.97 4.39
CA VAL A 22 6.96 -7.64 3.16
C VAL A 22 8.47 -7.94 3.24
N ASN A 23 8.81 -9.22 3.11
CA ASN A 23 10.14 -9.79 3.29
C ASN A 23 10.82 -9.30 4.58
N GLY A 24 10.03 -9.11 5.64
CA GLY A 24 10.52 -8.64 6.94
C GLY A 24 10.97 -7.18 6.99
N GLN A 25 10.84 -6.41 5.91
CA GLN A 25 11.40 -5.05 5.84
C GLN A 25 10.34 -3.97 5.64
N LEU A 26 9.55 -4.03 4.57
CA LEU A 26 8.60 -2.96 4.23
C LEU A 26 7.27 -3.17 4.95
N ALA A 27 6.80 -2.18 5.72
CA ALA A 27 5.49 -2.21 6.38
C ALA A 27 4.33 -1.84 5.44
N VAL A 28 4.59 -1.76 4.13
CA VAL A 28 3.62 -1.42 3.09
C VAL A 28 3.71 -2.44 1.95
N SER A 29 2.59 -2.62 1.24
CA SER A 29 2.49 -3.48 0.06
C SER A 29 2.54 -2.70 -1.25
N ARG A 30 2.40 -1.37 -1.20
CA ARG A 30 2.45 -0.50 -2.37
C ARG A 30 3.38 0.67 -2.09
N ALA A 31 4.26 0.96 -3.04
CA ALA A 31 5.19 2.07 -2.96
C ALA A 31 5.65 2.49 -4.35
N ILE A 32 5.88 3.79 -4.52
CA ILE A 32 6.65 4.31 -5.66
C ILE A 32 8.14 4.11 -5.30
N GLY A 33 8.95 3.60 -6.23
CA GLY A 33 10.32 3.17 -5.91
C GLY A 33 10.38 1.74 -5.37
N ASP A 34 11.24 1.46 -4.40
CA ASP A 34 11.49 0.12 -3.84
C ASP A 34 11.74 -0.95 -4.91
N LEU A 35 12.62 -0.63 -5.87
CA LEU A 35 12.84 -1.43 -7.08
C LEU A 35 13.21 -2.89 -6.75
N SER A 36 14.06 -3.10 -5.75
CA SER A 36 14.47 -4.43 -5.29
C SER A 36 13.32 -5.27 -4.73
N TYR A 37 12.21 -4.65 -4.33
CA TYR A 37 11.03 -5.31 -3.80
C TYR A 37 9.90 -5.50 -4.81
N LYS A 38 10.02 -4.94 -6.02
CA LYS A 38 9.05 -5.19 -7.11
C LYS A 38 8.98 -6.68 -7.45
N ARG A 39 10.13 -7.37 -7.44
CA ARG A 39 10.21 -8.82 -7.67
C ARG A 39 9.51 -9.65 -6.59
N TYR A 40 9.24 -9.08 -5.43
CA TYR A 40 8.56 -9.75 -4.31
C TYR A 40 7.07 -9.41 -4.25
N GLY A 41 6.53 -8.67 -5.23
CA GLY A 41 5.12 -8.33 -5.32
C GLY A 41 4.77 -6.89 -4.93
N VAL A 42 5.75 -6.07 -4.48
CA VAL A 42 5.46 -4.67 -4.14
C VAL A 42 5.10 -3.94 -5.42
N ILE A 43 3.92 -3.35 -5.48
CA ILE A 43 3.45 -2.66 -6.69
C ILE A 43 3.50 -1.15 -6.54
N SER A 44 3.61 -0.44 -7.65
CA SER A 44 3.45 1.03 -7.72
C SER A 44 2.07 1.45 -8.21
N ALA A 45 1.20 0.50 -8.58
CA ALA A 45 -0.14 0.80 -9.05
C ALA A 45 -1.00 1.32 -7.87
N PRO A 46 -1.56 2.53 -7.97
CA PRO A 46 -2.44 3.06 -6.93
C PRO A 46 -3.77 2.31 -6.90
N GLU A 47 -4.54 2.55 -5.84
CA GLU A 47 -5.98 2.32 -5.86
C GLU A 47 -6.65 3.64 -6.20
N VAL A 48 -7.47 3.64 -7.24
CA VAL A 48 -8.14 4.85 -7.75
C VAL A 48 -9.62 4.71 -7.47
N THR A 49 -10.19 5.68 -6.75
CA THR A 49 -11.64 5.83 -6.59
C THR A 49 -12.17 6.82 -7.61
N ASP A 50 -13.46 6.71 -7.94
CA ASP A 50 -14.13 7.67 -8.80
C ASP A 50 -14.16 9.08 -8.20
N TRP A 51 -14.52 10.04 -9.04
CA TRP A 51 -14.75 11.42 -8.64
C TRP A 51 -15.88 11.50 -7.61
N GLN A 52 -15.57 12.09 -6.46
CA GLN A 52 -16.60 12.47 -5.50
C GLN A 52 -17.02 13.92 -5.79
N SER A 53 -18.32 14.14 -6.03
CA SER A 53 -18.83 15.50 -6.26
C SER A 53 -18.76 16.29 -4.96
N LEU A 54 -18.13 17.45 -5.02
CA LEU A 54 -18.16 18.45 -3.94
C LEU A 54 -19.46 19.25 -4.03
N THR A 55 -19.99 19.60 -2.87
CA THR A 55 -21.18 20.44 -2.68
C THR A 55 -20.81 21.71 -1.92
N ALA A 56 -21.74 22.67 -1.84
CA ALA A 56 -21.53 23.88 -1.04
C ALA A 56 -21.39 23.61 0.48
N ASN A 57 -21.69 22.39 0.94
CA ASN A 57 -21.56 22.00 2.34
C ASN A 57 -20.17 21.42 2.69
N ASP A 58 -19.35 21.10 1.68
CA ASP A 58 -18.02 20.55 1.88
C ASP A 58 -17.01 21.68 2.13
N SER A 59 -16.38 21.72 3.30
CA SER A 59 -15.52 22.84 3.71
C SER A 59 -14.03 22.57 3.54
N TYR A 60 -13.58 21.32 3.73
CA TYR A 60 -12.15 20.96 3.69
C TYR A 60 -11.96 19.52 3.20
N LEU A 61 -10.84 19.29 2.53
CA LEU A 61 -10.29 17.96 2.27
C LEU A 61 -9.03 17.80 3.12
N VAL A 62 -8.97 16.73 3.91
CA VAL A 62 -7.81 16.44 4.77
C VAL A 62 -7.09 15.22 4.23
N ALA A 63 -5.77 15.34 4.04
CA ALA A 63 -4.88 14.25 3.70
C ALA A 63 -3.68 14.30 4.66
N ALA A 64 -3.25 13.13 5.14
CA ALA A 64 -2.17 13.02 6.09
C ALA A 64 -1.34 11.75 5.85
N SER A 65 -0.11 11.73 6.37
CA SER A 65 0.68 10.51 6.51
C SER A 65 0.27 9.72 7.75
N ASP A 66 0.78 8.51 7.91
CA ASP A 66 0.52 7.60 9.04
C ASP A 66 1.06 8.07 10.40
N GLY A 67 1.77 9.21 10.42
CA GLY A 67 2.32 9.83 11.64
C GLY A 67 1.44 10.93 12.26
N VAL A 68 0.30 11.25 11.65
CA VAL A 68 -0.72 12.20 12.16
C VAL A 68 -1.89 11.41 12.71
#